data_AF-X6LC31-F1
#
_entry.id   AF-X6LC31-F1
#
_cell.length_a   1.000
_cell.length_b   1.000
_cell.length_c   1.000
_cell.angle_alpha   90.00
_cell.angle_beta   90.00
_cell.angle_gamma   90.00
#
_symmetry.space_group_name_H-M   'P 1'
#
loop_
_entity.id
_entity.type
_entity.pdbx_description
1 polymer ?
#
loop_
_entity_poly.entity_id
_entity_poly.type
_entity_poly.pdbx_seq_one_letter_code
_entity_poly.pdbx_strand_id
1 'polypeptide(L)'
;KERVDFSINNDRWKKLSLRKGIEIECTYMMSKSGKVVVDNIEYPPLYQEQLKLCDQTLIAEVCPCSKKSKEKVSHLTNFFFCLFFGLIMLIGVMTKIKVTFKSGCVTGEKFRAGDLLTFRLRFSRKRDEWEPVNVNIVEKMNR
;
A
#
# COMPACT_ATOMS: atom_id res chain seq x y z
N LYS A 1 15.76 16.12 8.35
CA LYS A 1 14.49 15.63 7.76
C LYS A 1 14.01 16.71 6.81
N GLU A 2 14.27 16.58 5.51
CA GLU A 2 13.79 17.55 4.51
C GLU A 2 12.27 17.66 4.57
N ARG A 3 11.75 18.88 4.61
CA ARG A 3 10.32 19.14 4.55
C ARG A 3 9.91 19.12 3.09
N VAL A 4 9.24 18.05 2.67
CA VAL A 4 8.60 17.98 1.36
C VAL A 4 7.38 18.91 1.37
N ASP A 5 7.29 19.79 0.39
CA ASP A 5 6.10 20.62 0.20
C ASP A 5 5.00 19.78 -0.47
N PHE A 6 3.96 19.46 0.30
CA PHE A 6 2.83 18.65 -0.12
C PHE A 6 1.52 19.24 0.40
N SER A 7 0.60 19.54 -0.52
CA SER A 7 -0.75 19.98 -0.20
C SER A 7 -1.76 19.13 -0.97
N ILE A 8 -2.68 18.50 -0.24
CA ILE A 8 -3.79 17.72 -0.82
C ILE A 8 -4.74 18.59 -1.67
N ASN A 9 -4.76 19.90 -1.40
CA ASN A 9 -5.61 20.87 -2.10
C ASN A 9 -4.94 21.44 -3.36
N ASN A 10 -3.74 20.97 -3.73
CA ASN A 10 -3.06 21.43 -4.94
C ASN A 10 -3.91 21.09 -6.17
N ASP A 11 -4.10 22.07 -7.05
CA ASP A 11 -4.93 21.93 -8.27
C ASP A 11 -4.50 20.76 -9.15
N ARG A 12 -3.20 20.41 -9.14
CA ARG A 12 -2.64 19.25 -9.84
C ARG A 12 -3.31 17.94 -9.46
N TRP A 13 -3.72 17.79 -8.20
CA TRP A 13 -4.23 16.53 -7.65
C TRP A 13 -5.74 16.54 -7.38
N LYS A 14 -6.44 17.67 -7.64
CA LYS A 14 -7.89 17.79 -7.41
C LYS A 14 -8.69 16.72 -8.16
N LYS A 15 -8.22 16.33 -9.36
CA LYS A 15 -8.85 15.28 -10.17
C LYS A 15 -8.75 13.89 -9.55
N LEU A 16 -7.73 13.64 -8.71
CA LEU A 16 -7.45 12.33 -8.12
C LEU A 16 -8.36 12.00 -6.93
N SER A 17 -9.31 12.85 -6.53
CA SER A 17 -10.25 12.59 -5.42
C SER A 17 -9.57 12.03 -4.16
N LEU A 18 -8.37 12.53 -3.84
CA LEU A 18 -7.53 11.98 -2.77
C LEU A 18 -8.23 12.09 -1.42
N ARG A 19 -8.22 10.99 -0.66
CA ARG A 19 -8.76 10.92 0.70
C ARG A 19 -7.64 10.60 1.68
N LYS A 20 -7.73 11.17 2.89
CA LYS A 20 -6.75 10.92 3.95
C LYS A 20 -6.62 9.42 4.24
N GLY A 21 -5.37 8.96 4.32
CA GLY A 21 -5.05 7.56 4.62
C GLY A 21 -5.05 6.63 3.41
N ILE A 22 -5.47 7.08 2.22
CA ILE A 22 -5.33 6.27 1.00
C ILE A 22 -3.85 6.16 0.64
N GLU A 23 -3.43 4.95 0.26
CA GLU A 23 -2.10 4.72 -0.27
C GLU A 23 -1.95 5.32 -1.68
N ILE A 24 -0.85 6.03 -1.89
CA ILE A 24 -0.48 6.68 -3.16
C ILE A 24 0.98 6.41 -3.47
N GLU A 25 1.32 6.45 -4.75
CA GLU A 25 2.70 6.47 -5.25
C GLU A 25 3.05 7.91 -5.65
N CYS A 26 4.27 8.35 -5.32
CA CYS A 26 4.70 9.72 -5.55
C CYS A 26 6.10 9.75 -6.15
N THR A 27 6.31 10.60 -7.15
CA THR A 27 7.64 10.99 -7.61
C THR A 27 7.99 12.36 -7.04
N TYR A 28 9.28 12.58 -6.80
CA TYR A 28 9.80 13.82 -6.24
C TYR A 28 10.77 14.45 -7.22
N MET A 29 10.79 15.77 -7.25
CA MET A 29 11.77 16.54 -8.01
C MET A 29 12.40 17.62 -7.11
N MET A 30 13.64 17.98 -7.43
CA MET A 30 14.30 19.12 -6.81
C MET A 30 13.93 20.38 -7.58
N SER A 31 13.29 21.34 -6.90
CA SER A 31 12.99 22.65 -7.47
C SER A 31 14.27 23.46 -7.69
N LYS A 32 14.19 24.50 -8.53
CA LYS A 32 15.30 25.46 -8.74
C LYS A 32 15.77 26.15 -7.45
N SER A 33 14.91 26.23 -6.43
CA SER A 33 15.24 26.76 -5.11
C SER A 33 15.87 25.75 -4.15
N GLY A 34 16.19 24.54 -4.61
CA GLY A 34 16.76 23.47 -3.78
C GLY A 34 15.76 22.83 -2.81
N LYS A 35 14.44 22.99 -3.05
CA LYS A 35 13.39 22.33 -2.25
C LYS A 35 12.89 21.08 -2.97
N VAL A 36 12.74 19.98 -2.24
CA VAL A 36 12.08 18.77 -2.72
C VAL A 36 10.57 18.99 -2.77
N VAL A 37 9.99 18.82 -3.95
CA VAL A 37 8.55 18.96 -4.20
C VAL A 37 8.00 17.68 -4.79
N VAL A 38 6.72 17.39 -4.52
CA VAL A 38 6.03 16.28 -5.20
C VAL A 38 5.78 16.67 -6.66
N ASP A 39 6.31 15.84 -7.55
CA ASP A 39 6.24 16.02 -9.00
C ASP A 39 4.97 15.39 -9.56
N ASN A 40 4.77 14.09 -9.30
CA ASN A 40 3.60 13.31 -9.72
C ASN A 40 2.99 12.50 -8.56
N ILE A 41 1.68 12.28 -8.63
CA ILE A 41 0.94 11.38 -7.73
C ILE A 41 0.11 10.44 -8.57
N GLU A 42 0.27 9.15 -8.30
CA GLU A 42 -0.54 8.11 -8.90
C GLU A 42 -1.13 7.19 -7.84
N TYR A 43 -2.21 6.52 -8.21
CA TYR A 43 -2.71 5.44 -7.41
C TYR A 43 -1.87 4.18 -7.65
N PRO A 44 -1.47 3.46 -6.59
CA PRO A 44 -0.78 2.19 -6.77
C PRO A 44 -1.69 1.20 -7.51
N PRO A 45 -1.10 0.15 -8.13
CA PRO A 45 -1.86 -0.97 -8.66
C PRO A 45 -2.84 -1.52 -7.62
N LEU A 46 -4.01 -1.97 -8.09
CA LEU A 46 -4.99 -2.61 -7.20
C LEU A 46 -4.38 -3.89 -6.62
N TYR A 47 -4.70 -4.15 -5.35
CA TYR A 47 -4.42 -5.45 -4.75
C TYR A 47 -5.41 -6.45 -5.29
N GLN A 48 -4.93 -7.63 -5.65
CA GLN A 48 -5.74 -8.75 -6.10
C GLN A 48 -5.37 -9.98 -5.27
N GLU A 49 -6.25 -10.39 -4.37
CA GLU A 49 -5.98 -11.47 -3.43
C GLU A 49 -7.20 -12.35 -3.23
N GLN A 50 -6.93 -13.62 -2.95
CA GLN A 50 -7.94 -14.60 -2.60
C GLN A 50 -8.24 -14.54 -1.10
N LEU A 51 -9.52 -14.54 -0.73
CA LEU A 51 -9.92 -14.53 0.66
C LEU A 51 -9.65 -15.85 1.36
N LYS A 52 -9.16 -15.77 2.59
CA LYS A 52 -8.96 -16.90 3.50
C LYS A 52 -9.87 -16.75 4.72
N LEU A 53 -10.38 -17.85 5.25
CA LEU A 53 -11.06 -17.88 6.54
C LEU A 53 -10.04 -18.14 7.64
N CYS A 54 -9.97 -17.25 8.63
CA CYS A 54 -9.10 -17.36 9.79
C CYS A 54 -9.87 -16.87 11.02
N ASP A 55 -10.03 -17.72 12.04
CA ASP A 55 -10.77 -17.40 13.27
C ASP A 55 -12.16 -16.80 13.00
N GLN A 56 -12.93 -17.42 12.10
CA GLN A 56 -14.25 -16.96 11.65
C GLN A 56 -14.27 -15.59 10.94
N THR A 57 -13.10 -15.03 10.60
CA THR A 57 -12.96 -13.78 9.85
C THR A 57 -12.38 -14.02 8.46
N LEU A 58 -12.91 -13.30 7.46
CA LEU A 58 -12.37 -13.33 6.11
C LEU A 58 -11.24 -12.32 5.97
N ILE A 59 -10.08 -12.79 5.53
CA ILE A 59 -8.85 -12.01 5.47
C ILE A 59 -8.17 -12.12 4.11
N ALA A 60 -7.38 -11.10 3.78
CA ALA A 60 -6.32 -11.18 2.77
C ALA A 60 -5.00 -10.75 3.38
N GLU A 61 -3.89 -11.34 2.92
CA GLU A 61 -2.54 -10.97 3.33
C GLU A 61 -1.87 -10.20 2.20
N VAL A 62 -1.64 -8.91 2.39
CA VAL A 62 -1.09 -8.03 1.35
C VAL A 62 0.21 -7.41 1.79
N CYS A 63 1.10 -7.12 0.84
CA CYS A 63 2.28 -6.29 1.08
C CYS A 63 2.00 -4.87 0.57
N PRO A 64 1.80 -3.86 1.45
CA PRO A 64 1.53 -2.49 1.04
C PRO A 64 2.66 -1.93 0.19
N CYS A 65 2.36 -1.15 -0.85
CA CYS A 65 3.37 -0.51 -1.70
C CYS A 65 4.36 0.34 -0.88
N SER A 66 3.87 1.01 0.17
CA SER A 66 4.68 1.75 1.14
C SER A 66 5.75 0.90 1.86
N LYS A 67 5.58 -0.43 1.90
CA LYS A 67 6.57 -1.37 2.46
C LYS A 67 7.46 -2.00 1.39
N LYS A 68 7.07 -1.95 0.10
CA LYS A 68 7.87 -2.44 -1.04
C LYS A 68 9.04 -1.51 -1.36
N SER A 69 8.92 -0.20 -1.11
CA SER A 69 9.90 0.79 -1.56
C SER A 69 11.18 0.91 -0.70
N LYS A 70 11.34 0.10 0.35
CA LYS A 70 12.58 0.10 1.15
C LYS A 70 13.80 -0.48 0.43
N GLU A 71 13.64 -1.01 -0.78
CA GLU A 71 14.73 -1.64 -1.55
C GLU A 71 15.45 -0.71 -2.56
N LYS A 72 14.98 0.53 -2.80
CA LYS A 72 15.61 1.42 -3.81
C LYS A 72 16.57 2.47 -3.25
N VAL A 73 17.02 2.35 -1.99
CA VAL A 73 18.02 3.26 -1.41
C VAL A 73 19.15 2.45 -0.76
N SER A 74 20.05 1.90 -1.56
CA SER A 74 21.33 1.35 -1.08
C SER A 74 22.38 1.25 -2.18
N HIS A 75 22.54 2.29 -2.99
CA HIS A 75 23.79 2.49 -3.73
C HIS A 75 24.27 3.90 -3.42
N LEU A 76 24.98 4.05 -2.29
CA LEU A 76 26.03 5.05 -2.04
C LEU A 76 26.39 5.06 -0.54
N THR A 77 27.00 3.98 -0.02
CA THR A 77 27.99 4.07 1.07
C THR A 77 28.84 2.79 1.11
N ASN A 78 30.02 2.86 0.51
CA ASN A 78 31.30 2.26 0.93
C ASN A 78 31.36 0.76 1.31
N PHE A 79 31.64 -0.07 0.30
CA PHE A 79 32.67 -1.11 0.12
C PHE A 79 33.39 -1.84 1.29
N PHE A 80 33.14 -1.58 2.58
CA PHE A 80 33.91 -2.20 3.68
C PHE A 80 33.10 -3.03 4.69
N PHE A 81 31.79 -3.19 4.51
CA PHE A 81 30.90 -3.87 5.46
C PHE A 81 30.26 -5.18 4.93
N CYS A 82 30.80 -5.77 3.85
CA CYS A 82 30.10 -6.79 3.05
C CYS A 82 29.95 -8.19 3.69
N LEU A 83 30.80 -8.61 4.62
CA LEU A 83 30.79 -10.01 5.07
C LEU A 83 29.77 -10.31 6.19
N PHE A 84 29.39 -9.33 7.02
CA PHE A 84 28.40 -9.54 8.09
C PHE A 84 26.99 -9.07 7.71
N PHE A 85 26.86 -8.09 6.82
CA PHE A 85 25.55 -7.58 6.36
C PHE A 85 25.00 -8.34 5.14
N GLY A 86 25.82 -9.11 4.42
CA GLY A 86 25.35 -9.92 3.28
C GLY A 86 24.26 -10.92 3.66
N LEU A 87 24.33 -11.50 4.88
CA LEU A 87 23.33 -12.45 5.37
C LEU A 87 22.06 -11.75 5.89
N ILE A 88 22.17 -10.52 6.40
CA ILE A 88 21.04 -9.74 6.95
C ILE A 88 20.27 -9.02 5.83
N MET A 89 20.94 -8.60 4.76
CA MET A 89 20.30 -7.98 3.57
C MET A 89 19.50 -8.98 2.73
N LEU A 90 19.78 -10.28 2.82
CA LEU A 90 19.03 -11.33 2.11
C LEU A 90 17.67 -11.62 2.75
N ILE A 91 17.44 -11.17 3.99
CA ILE A 91 16.17 -11.34 4.70
C ILE A 91 15.45 -9.99 4.78
N GLY A 92 15.30 -9.32 3.63
CA GLY A 92 14.31 -8.27 3.47
C GLY A 92 12.91 -8.87 3.70
N VAL A 93 12.48 -9.00 4.95
CA VAL A 93 11.17 -9.54 5.29
C VAL A 93 10.13 -8.57 4.76
N MET A 94 9.60 -8.86 3.57
CA MET A 94 8.39 -8.23 3.06
C MET A 94 7.27 -8.51 4.07
N THR A 95 7.03 -7.53 4.95
CA THR A 95 6.04 -7.67 6.03
C THR A 95 4.65 -7.56 5.42
N LYS A 96 4.04 -8.73 5.16
CA LYS A 96 2.63 -8.82 4.84
C LYS A 96 1.80 -8.31 6.02
N ILE A 97 0.72 -7.63 5.72
CA ILE A 97 -0.29 -7.20 6.69
C ILE A 97 -1.55 -8.03 6.51
N LYS A 98 -2.26 -8.30 7.60
CA LYS A 98 -3.57 -8.95 7.59
C LYS A 98 -4.63 -7.87 7.40
N VAL A 99 -5.46 -8.02 6.37
CA VAL A 99 -6.57 -7.10 6.06
C VAL A 99 -7.88 -7.87 6.22
N THR A 100 -8.75 -7.38 7.11
CA THR A 100 -10.02 -8.04 7.42
C THR A 100 -11.16 -7.46 6.59
N PHE A 101 -11.98 -8.35 6.02
CA PHE A 101 -13.15 -8.02 5.23
C PHE A 101 -14.40 -8.21 6.08
N LYS A 102 -15.10 -7.11 6.36
CA LYS A 102 -16.36 -7.11 7.13
C LYS A 102 -17.55 -7.39 6.20
N SER A 103 -18.63 -7.90 6.77
CA SER A 103 -19.91 -7.98 6.07
C SER A 103 -20.36 -6.56 5.66
N GLY A 104 -20.73 -6.39 4.38
CA GLY A 104 -21.17 -5.12 3.84
C GLY A 104 -20.08 -4.21 3.24
N CYS A 105 -18.82 -4.67 3.09
CA CYS A 105 -17.83 -3.90 2.31
C CYS A 105 -18.19 -3.80 0.81
N VAL A 106 -19.03 -4.71 0.30
CA VAL A 106 -19.66 -4.65 -1.03
C VAL A 106 -21.17 -4.71 -0.84
N THR A 107 -21.89 -3.87 -1.59
CA THR A 107 -23.35 -3.79 -1.52
C THR A 107 -23.97 -5.03 -2.14
N GLY A 108 -24.80 -5.75 -1.38
CA GLY A 108 -25.64 -6.83 -1.89
C GLY A 108 -25.01 -8.23 -1.95
N GLU A 109 -23.68 -8.36 -1.81
CA GLU A 109 -23.00 -9.66 -1.90
C GLU A 109 -22.24 -10.04 -0.63
N LYS A 110 -22.38 -11.31 -0.22
CA LYS A 110 -21.61 -11.89 0.89
C LYS A 110 -20.35 -12.56 0.34
N PHE A 111 -19.20 -12.14 0.84
CA PHE A 111 -17.93 -12.80 0.56
C PHE A 111 -17.85 -14.19 1.19
N ARG A 112 -17.01 -15.03 0.59
CA ARG A 112 -16.65 -16.35 1.09
C ARG A 112 -15.14 -16.55 0.99
N ALA A 113 -14.65 -17.54 1.73
CA ALA A 113 -13.29 -18.02 1.52
C ALA A 113 -13.17 -18.55 0.09
N GLY A 114 -12.06 -18.23 -0.57
CA GLY A 114 -11.80 -18.59 -1.96
C GLY A 114 -12.21 -17.55 -3.00
N ASP A 115 -13.03 -16.54 -2.64
CA ASP A 115 -13.36 -15.45 -3.56
C ASP A 115 -12.11 -14.62 -3.88
N LEU A 116 -11.93 -14.27 -5.15
CA LEU A 116 -10.86 -13.40 -5.63
C LEU A 116 -11.37 -11.95 -5.65
N LEU A 117 -10.73 -11.08 -4.89
CA LEU A 117 -11.14 -9.68 -4.77
C LEU A 117 -10.07 -8.74 -5.34
N THR A 118 -10.52 -7.63 -5.90
CA THR A 118 -9.69 -6.44 -6.13
C THR A 118 -10.05 -5.33 -5.17
N PHE A 119 -9.05 -4.64 -4.61
CA PHE A 119 -9.27 -3.57 -3.64
C PHE A 119 -8.08 -2.62 -3.54
N ARG A 120 -8.31 -1.48 -2.88
CA ARG A 120 -7.29 -0.53 -2.45
C ARG A 120 -7.14 -0.56 -0.94
N LEU A 121 -6.00 -0.06 -0.46
CA LEU A 121 -5.74 0.07 0.97
C LEU A 121 -5.95 1.51 1.44
N ARG A 122 -6.60 1.62 2.61
CA ARG A 122 -6.71 2.86 3.37
C ARG A 122 -6.27 2.64 4.79
N PHE A 123 -5.28 3.40 5.23
CA PHE A 123 -4.88 3.43 6.63
C PHE A 123 -5.83 4.30 7.46
N SER A 124 -6.35 3.72 8.54
CA SER A 124 -7.30 4.36 9.44
C SER A 124 -6.62 4.72 10.74
N ARG A 125 -6.21 5.98 10.88
CA ARG A 125 -5.53 6.46 12.09
C ARG A 125 -6.36 6.29 13.38
N LYS A 126 -7.69 6.22 13.27
CA LYS A 126 -8.57 5.98 14.44
C LYS A 126 -8.44 4.56 14.99
N ARG A 127 -8.18 3.59 14.11
CA ARG A 127 -8.04 2.17 14.46
C ARG A 127 -6.59 1.69 14.44
N ASP A 128 -5.67 2.51 13.94
CA ASP A 128 -4.29 2.15 13.67
C ASP A 128 -4.15 0.92 12.76
N GLU A 129 -5.11 0.77 11.83
CA GLU A 129 -5.29 -0.44 11.00
C GLU A 129 -5.43 -0.09 9.51
N TRP A 130 -5.08 -1.06 8.66
CA TRP A 130 -5.33 -1.00 7.23
C TRP A 130 -6.69 -1.60 6.89
N GLU A 131 -7.47 -0.85 6.12
CA GLU A 131 -8.82 -1.22 5.71
C GLU A 131 -8.90 -1.35 4.18
N PRO A 132 -9.62 -2.37 3.66
CA PRO A 132 -9.87 -2.48 2.23
C PRO A 132 -10.94 -1.46 1.83
N VAL A 133 -10.71 -0.76 0.73
CA VAL A 133 -11.65 0.20 0.13
C VAL A 133 -11.78 -0.05 -1.37
N ASN A 134 -12.89 0.37 -1.96
CA ASN A 134 -13.18 0.13 -3.39
C ASN A 134 -13.06 -1.36 -3.74
N VAL A 135 -13.66 -2.21 -2.90
CA VAL A 135 -13.60 -3.66 -3.03
C VAL A 135 -14.52 -4.11 -4.15
N ASN A 136 -14.03 -4.95 -5.06
CA ASN A 136 -14.80 -5.58 -6.12
C ASN A 136 -14.48 -7.08 -6.15
N ILE A 137 -15.47 -7.92 -6.46
CA ILE A 137 -15.28 -9.35 -6.68
C ILE A 137 -14.85 -9.56 -8.14
N VAL A 138 -13.72 -10.23 -8.34
CA VAL A 138 -13.23 -10.61 -9.68
C VAL A 138 -13.73 -11.99 -10.05
N GLU A 139 -13.64 -12.94 -9.12
CA GLU A 139 -14.04 -14.33 -9.33
C GLU A 139 -14.64 -14.87 -8.04
N LYS A 140 -15.75 -15.61 -8.17
CA LYS A 140 -16.34 -16.36 -7.06
C LYS A 140 -15.83 -17.79 -7.12
N MET A 141 -15.49 -18.36 -5.96
CA MET A 141 -15.14 -19.77 -5.90
C MET A 141 -16.33 -20.61 -6.35
N ASN A 142 -16.17 -21.33 -7.47
CA ASN A 142 -17.18 -22.25 -7.98
C ASN A 142 -17.34 -23.45 -7.01
N ARG A 143 -18.59 -23.90 -6.88
CA ARG A 143 -18.97 -25.06 -6.05
C ARG A 143 -18.50 -26.37 -6.65
#